data_AF-A0A2V9GMZ3-F1
#
_entry.id   AF-A0A2V9GMZ3-F1
#
_cell.length_a   1.000
_cell.length_b   1.000
_cell.length_c   1.000
_cell.angle_alpha   90.00
_cell.angle_beta   90.00
_cell.angle_gamma   90.00
#
_symmetry.space_group_name_H-M   'P 1'
#
loop_
_entity.id
_entity.type
_entity.pdbx_description
1 polymer ?
#
loop_
_entity_poly.entity_id
_entity_poly.type
_entity_poly.pdbx_seq_one_letter_code
_entity_poly.pdbx_strand_id
1 'polypeptide(L)'
;MSLPRIPLDAQLRARFHGCLLGGAAGDALGAPVEFLDLEEIVKAYGEQGIRDYAPAYGKLGSITDDTQMTLFTGEGMLSAQLASALAGQAPDFFRAATGSYA
;
A
#
# COMPACT_ATOMS: atom_id res chain seq x y z
N MET A 1 -27.12 12.66 -6.27
CA MET A 1 -25.72 12.92 -5.87
C MET A 1 -24.82 12.09 -6.77
N SER A 2 -23.87 12.69 -7.49
CA SER A 2 -22.98 11.92 -8.39
C SER A 2 -21.96 11.15 -7.54
N LEU A 3 -21.97 9.82 -7.61
CA LEU A 3 -20.92 8.96 -7.08
C LEU A 3 -19.55 9.34 -7.72
N PRO A 4 -18.43 9.03 -7.06
CA PRO A 4 -17.10 9.27 -7.63
C PRO A 4 -16.99 8.54 -8.97
N ARG A 5 -16.86 9.32 -10.05
CA ARG A 5 -16.61 8.78 -11.37
C ARG A 5 -15.20 8.19 -11.36
N ILE A 6 -15.07 6.95 -11.81
CA ILE A 6 -13.77 6.37 -12.19
C ILE A 6 -13.03 7.44 -13.03
N PRO A 7 -11.76 7.79 -12.72
CA PRO A 7 -11.05 8.83 -13.46
C PRO A 7 -11.13 8.51 -14.94
N LEU A 8 -11.70 9.40 -15.76
CA LEU A 8 -11.92 9.11 -17.20
C LEU A 8 -10.59 8.83 -17.92
N ASP A 9 -9.51 9.41 -17.42
CA ASP A 9 -8.15 9.24 -17.93
C ASP A 9 -7.57 7.85 -17.60
N ALA A 10 -7.40 7.03 -18.64
CA ALA A 10 -6.82 5.70 -18.54
C ALA A 10 -5.34 5.72 -18.08
N GLN A 11 -4.58 6.75 -18.45
CA GLN A 11 -3.18 6.87 -18.05
C GLN A 11 -3.07 7.18 -16.56
N LEU A 12 -3.94 8.07 -16.05
CA LEU A 12 -3.98 8.36 -14.61
C LEU A 12 -4.36 7.12 -13.80
N ARG A 13 -5.36 6.33 -14.25
CA ARG A 13 -5.71 5.06 -13.61
C ARG A 13 -4.55 4.07 -13.60
N ALA A 14 -3.84 3.94 -14.72
CA ALA A 14 -2.68 3.07 -14.82
C ALA A 14 -1.57 3.47 -13.83
N ARG A 15 -1.35 4.78 -13.62
CA ARG A 15 -0.42 5.28 -12.61
C ARG A 15 -0.83 4.90 -11.20
N PHE A 16 -2.11 5.06 -10.84
CA PHE A 16 -2.60 4.65 -9.52
C PHE A 16 -2.45 3.14 -9.29
N HIS A 17 -2.80 2.32 -10.26
CA HIS A 17 -2.57 0.87 -10.18
C HIS A 17 -1.09 0.54 -10.05
N GLY A 18 -0.23 1.18 -10.86
CA GLY A 18 1.22 0.99 -10.79
C GLY A 18 1.81 1.38 -9.45
N CYS A 19 1.34 2.46 -8.83
CA CYS A 19 1.77 2.86 -7.48
C CYS A 19 1.38 1.82 -6.42
N LEU A 20 0.13 1.35 -6.43
CA LEU A 20 -0.34 0.37 -5.44
C LEU A 20 0.34 -0.99 -5.61
N LEU A 21 0.42 -1.49 -6.85
CA LEU A 21 1.08 -2.77 -7.14
C LEU A 21 2.59 -2.69 -6.93
N GLY A 22 3.22 -1.60 -7.34
CA GLY A 22 4.65 -1.37 -7.16
C GLY A 22 5.02 -1.23 -5.68
N GLY A 23 4.19 -0.53 -4.90
CA GLY A 23 4.33 -0.45 -3.44
C GLY A 23 4.26 -1.83 -2.79
N ALA A 24 3.22 -2.62 -3.10
CA ALA A 24 3.07 -3.97 -2.57
C ALA A 24 4.20 -4.92 -3.01
N ALA A 25 4.69 -4.78 -4.24
CA ALA A 25 5.82 -5.56 -4.73
C ALA A 25 7.14 -5.17 -4.04
N GLY A 26 7.34 -3.88 -3.77
CA GLY A 26 8.51 -3.37 -3.05
C GLY A 26 8.50 -3.78 -1.58
N ASP A 27 7.36 -3.66 -0.91
CA ASP A 27 7.11 -4.17 0.45
C ASP A 27 7.48 -5.67 0.53
N ALA A 28 6.87 -6.50 -0.34
CA ALA A 28 7.14 -7.93 -0.33
C ALA A 28 8.60 -8.31 -0.66
N LEU A 29 9.31 -7.50 -1.45
CA LEU A 29 10.73 -7.69 -1.74
C LEU A 29 11.61 -7.25 -0.56
N GLY A 30 11.24 -6.18 0.14
CA GLY A 30 11.96 -5.62 1.26
C GLY A 30 11.76 -6.38 2.58
N ALA A 31 10.61 -7.04 2.75
CA ALA A 31 10.24 -7.74 3.99
C ALA A 31 11.31 -8.72 4.53
N PRO A 32 11.98 -9.55 3.71
CA PRO A 32 13.01 -10.47 4.20
C PRO A 32 14.31 -9.78 4.67
N VAL A 33 14.50 -8.51 4.34
CA VAL A 33 15.72 -7.74 4.60
C VAL A 33 15.50 -6.51 5.48
N GLU A 34 14.28 -6.30 5.97
CA GLU A 34 13.84 -5.10 6.71
C GLU A 34 14.73 -4.75 7.92
N PHE A 35 15.24 -5.77 8.61
CA PHE A 35 16.05 -5.61 9.83
C PHE A 35 17.52 -5.98 9.64
N LEU A 36 17.96 -6.17 8.40
CA LEU A 36 19.34 -6.48 8.07
C LEU A 36 20.11 -5.21 7.73
N ASP A 37 21.37 -5.14 8.15
CA ASP A 37 22.29 -4.16 7.60
C ASP A 37 22.80 -4.55 6.21
N LEU A 38 23.56 -3.67 5.56
CA LEU A 38 24.02 -3.91 4.19
C LEU A 38 24.96 -5.11 4.12
N GLU A 39 25.86 -5.27 5.08
CA GLU A 39 26.78 -6.40 5.15
C GLU A 39 26.03 -7.73 5.29
N GLU A 40 24.99 -7.78 6.11
CA GLU A 40 24.11 -8.93 6.30
C GLU A 40 23.33 -9.26 5.03
N ILE A 41 22.79 -8.24 4.33
CA ILE A 41 22.11 -8.41 3.04
C ILE A 41 23.07 -9.00 2.01
N VAL A 42 24.28 -8.45 1.88
CA VAL A 42 25.29 -8.94 0.92
C VAL A 42 25.73 -10.37 1.26
N LYS A 43 25.89 -10.68 2.55
CA LYS A 43 26.21 -12.05 2.98
C LYS A 43 25.11 -13.05 2.66
N ALA A 44 23.84 -12.65 2.77
CA ALA A 44 22.70 -13.53 2.54
C ALA A 44 22.33 -13.66 1.05
N TYR A 45 22.45 -12.58 0.27
CA TYR A 45 21.92 -12.50 -1.11
C TYR A 45 22.97 -12.17 -2.18
N GLY A 46 24.22 -11.93 -1.79
CA GLY A 46 25.32 -11.56 -2.67
C GLY A 46 25.45 -10.05 -2.91
N GLU A 47 26.48 -9.64 -3.65
CA GLU A 47 26.82 -8.21 -3.88
C GLU A 47 25.70 -7.39 -4.53
N GLN A 48 24.78 -8.05 -5.22
CA GLN A 48 23.63 -7.42 -5.87
C GLN A 48 22.43 -7.22 -4.91
N GLY A 49 22.53 -7.69 -3.66
CA GLY A 49 21.44 -7.69 -2.69
C GLY A 49 20.29 -8.61 -3.09
N ILE A 50 19.12 -8.39 -2.49
CA ILE A 50 17.91 -9.15 -2.79
C ILE A 50 17.40 -8.81 -4.21
N ARG A 51 17.16 -9.85 -5.02
CA ARG A 51 16.72 -9.72 -6.43
C ARG A 51 15.42 -10.44 -6.72
N ASP A 52 15.09 -11.43 -5.89
CA ASP A 52 13.88 -12.23 -5.96
C ASP A 52 13.18 -12.21 -4.60
N TYR A 53 11.89 -12.51 -4.59
CA TYR A 53 11.19 -12.70 -3.33
C TYR A 53 11.84 -13.81 -2.51
N ALA A 54 11.91 -13.59 -1.20
CA ALA A 54 12.35 -14.59 -0.23
C ALA A 54 11.25 -14.80 0.83
N PRO A 55 11.26 -15.93 1.55
CA PRO A 55 10.31 -16.18 2.61
C PRO A 55 10.42 -15.13 3.73
N ALA A 56 9.31 -14.48 4.06
CA ALA A 56 9.18 -13.60 5.22
C ALA A 56 7.81 -13.82 5.84
N TYR A 57 7.70 -13.75 7.17
CA TYR A 57 6.43 -13.90 7.88
C TYR A 57 5.63 -15.17 7.49
N GLY A 58 6.33 -16.28 7.20
CA GLY A 58 5.73 -17.59 6.95
C GLY A 58 5.27 -17.89 5.52
N LYS A 59 5.48 -16.99 4.54
CA LYS A 59 5.22 -17.26 3.11
C LYS A 59 6.18 -16.50 2.20
N LEU A 60 6.24 -16.91 0.93
CA LEU A 60 7.01 -16.21 -0.12
C LEU A 60 6.22 -15.00 -0.61
N GLY A 61 6.86 -13.83 -0.72
CA GLY A 61 6.23 -12.61 -1.23
C GLY A 61 5.12 -12.08 -0.31
N SER A 62 5.35 -12.13 1.00
CA SER A 62 4.44 -11.53 1.98
C SER A 62 4.42 -10.02 1.86
N ILE A 63 3.25 -9.45 1.59
CA ILE A 63 2.99 -8.06 1.98
C ILE A 63 3.01 -7.94 3.52
N THR A 64 3.39 -6.78 4.03
CA THR A 64 3.51 -6.49 5.47
C THR A 64 2.48 -5.45 5.91
N ASP A 65 2.68 -4.83 7.08
CA ASP A 65 1.88 -3.72 7.56
C ASP A 65 1.95 -2.50 6.61
N ASP A 66 3.05 -2.29 5.89
CA ASP A 66 3.16 -1.21 4.90
C ASP A 66 2.03 -1.25 3.86
N THR A 67 1.83 -2.40 3.20
CA THR A 67 0.73 -2.55 2.23
C THR A 67 -0.63 -2.57 2.93
N GLN A 68 -0.76 -3.28 4.05
CA GLN A 68 -2.05 -3.39 4.75
C GLN A 68 -2.56 -2.03 5.21
N MET A 69 -1.71 -1.22 5.84
CA MET A 69 -2.02 0.14 6.24
C MET A 69 -2.27 1.05 5.03
N THR A 70 -1.52 0.90 3.95
CA THR A 70 -1.82 1.66 2.72
C THR A 70 -3.25 1.37 2.21
N LEU A 71 -3.66 0.11 2.21
CA LEU A 71 -5.00 -0.29 1.75
C LEU A 71 -6.10 0.16 2.72
N PHE A 72 -5.90 -0.01 4.02
CA PHE A 72 -6.85 0.42 5.04
C PHE A 72 -7.09 1.93 5.02
N THR A 73 -6.03 2.75 4.87
CA THR A 73 -6.24 4.21 4.75
C THR A 73 -6.96 4.58 3.46
N GLY A 74 -6.65 3.91 2.34
CA GLY A 74 -7.42 4.05 1.10
C GLY A 74 -8.91 3.74 1.30
N GLU A 75 -9.24 2.61 1.94
CA GLU A 75 -10.62 2.24 2.27
C GLU A 75 -11.30 3.26 3.20
N GLY A 76 -10.60 3.74 4.22
CA GLY A 76 -11.10 4.77 5.13
C GLY A 76 -11.46 6.06 4.39
N MET A 77 -10.58 6.53 3.49
CA MET A 77 -10.84 7.72 2.68
C MET A 77 -12.03 7.53 1.74
N LEU A 78 -12.15 6.38 1.08
CA LEU A 78 -13.29 6.06 0.22
C LEU A 78 -14.61 6.02 1.02
N SER A 79 -14.58 5.43 2.21
CA SER A 79 -15.74 5.36 3.10
C SER A 79 -16.17 6.74 3.58
N ALA A 80 -15.22 7.62 3.95
CA ALA A 80 -15.51 9.00 4.32
C ALA A 80 -16.10 9.80 3.15
N GLN A 81 -15.58 9.60 1.93
CA GLN A 81 -16.11 10.22 0.72
C GLN A 81 -17.55 9.76 0.42
N LEU A 82 -17.86 8.47 0.62
CA LEU A 82 -19.21 7.95 0.48
C LEU A 82 -20.16 8.52 1.54
N ALA A 83 -19.74 8.55 2.80
CA ALA A 83 -20.54 9.13 3.89
C ALA A 83 -20.84 10.61 3.64
N SER A 84 -19.84 11.38 3.21
CA SER A 84 -19.99 12.76 2.73
C SER A 84 -21.02 12.85 1.59
N ALA A 85 -20.94 11.92 0.63
CA ALA A 85 -21.84 11.86 -0.51
C ALA A 85 -23.30 11.51 -0.13
N LEU A 86 -23.54 10.97 1.06
CA LEU A 86 -24.89 10.64 1.54
C LEU A 86 -25.43 11.70 2.51
N ALA A 87 -24.57 12.26 3.36
CA ALA A 87 -24.96 13.19 4.42
C ALA A 87 -24.88 14.68 4.02
N GLY A 88 -24.25 15.02 2.89
CA GLY A 88 -24.08 16.41 2.45
C GLY A 88 -23.07 17.21 3.27
N GLN A 89 -22.25 16.55 4.07
CA GLN A 89 -21.16 17.14 4.85
C GLN A 89 -19.82 16.91 4.14
N ALA A 90 -18.83 17.78 4.35
CA ALA A 90 -17.48 17.55 3.81
C ALA A 90 -16.83 16.31 4.46
N PRO A 91 -16.03 15.52 3.73
CA PRO A 91 -15.34 14.37 4.29
C PRO A 91 -14.21 14.82 5.23
N ASP A 92 -14.11 14.21 6.40
CA ASP A 92 -12.95 14.34 7.30
C ASP A 92 -11.95 13.23 7.01
N PHE A 93 -11.06 13.49 6.04
CA PHE A 93 -10.05 12.51 5.63
C PHE A 93 -8.97 12.27 6.68
N PHE A 94 -8.72 13.24 7.57
CA PHE A 94 -7.74 13.06 8.63
C PHE A 94 -8.25 12.03 9.64
N ARG A 95 -9.49 12.21 10.13
CA ARG A 95 -10.14 11.25 11.01
C ARG A 95 -10.25 9.87 10.35
N ALA A 96 -10.61 9.83 9.07
CA ALA A 96 -10.72 8.59 8.31
C ALA A 96 -9.38 7.84 8.23
N ALA A 97 -8.29 8.54 7.94
CA ALA A 97 -6.96 7.93 7.90
C ALA A 97 -6.51 7.45 9.30
N THR A 98 -6.65 8.27 10.34
CA THR A 98 -6.23 7.87 11.70
C THR A 98 -7.05 6.73 12.28
N GLY A 99 -8.32 6.61 11.89
CA GLY A 99 -9.21 5.54 12.35
C GLY A 99 -9.18 4.29 11.49
N SER A 100 -8.44 4.28 10.38
CA SER A 100 -8.44 3.15 9.43
C SER A 100 -7.69 1.91 9.93
N TYR A 101 -6.90 2.05 11.00
CA TYR A 101 -6.07 0.99 11.56
C TYR A 101 -6.46 0.61 12.99
N ALA A 102 -7.52 1.22 13.52
CA ALA A 102 -7.95 1.13 14.92
C ALA A 102 -8.93 -0.03 15.16
#